data_AF-A0A927PIG9-F1
#
_entry.id   AF-A0A927PIG9-F1
#
_cell.length_a   1.000
_cell.length_b   1.000
_cell.length_c   1.000
_cell.angle_alpha   90.00
_cell.angle_beta   90.00
_cell.angle_gamma   90.00
#
_symmetry.space_group_name_H-M   'P 1'
#
loop_
_entity.id
_entity.type
_entity.pdbx_description
1 polymer ?
#
loop_
_entity_poly.entity_id
_entity_poly.type
_entity_poly.pdbx_seq_one_letter_code
_entity_poly.pdbx_strand_id
1 'polypeptide(L)'
;MDEDGFFEDDICWMRNSISPLFFRDIINIISEGKPWSKNLLVYGDLGSNCFEILSINNIVQSVSFRIDFTSQDEIVLSKITEFCILKGLIILDESLNIIPLNIETIRSVILNVLQVRKYNLSLDNEGTNWLVLLVILFNLGLQ
;
A
#
# COMPACT_ATOMS: atom_id res chain seq x y z
N MET A 1 -16.09 -7.05 -6.89
CA MET A 1 -16.39 -7.28 -5.46
C MET A 1 -16.89 -8.70 -5.41
N ASP A 2 -16.33 -9.50 -4.52
CA ASP A 2 -16.72 -10.89 -4.36
C ASP A 2 -18.13 -11.01 -3.73
N GLU A 3 -18.57 -12.24 -3.51
CA GLU A 3 -19.87 -12.55 -2.92
C GLU A 3 -20.03 -11.98 -1.50
N ASP A 4 -18.93 -11.69 -0.81
CA ASP A 4 -18.86 -11.12 0.53
C ASP A 4 -18.67 -9.59 0.53
N GLY A 5 -18.60 -8.97 -0.66
CA GLY A 5 -18.43 -7.53 -0.82
C GLY A 5 -16.98 -7.03 -0.66
N PHE A 6 -16.00 -7.92 -0.60
CA PHE A 6 -14.58 -7.55 -0.63
C PHE A 6 -14.15 -7.21 -2.05
N PHE A 7 -13.16 -6.33 -2.13
CA PHE A 7 -12.58 -5.95 -3.41
C PHE A 7 -11.60 -7.02 -3.88
N GLU A 8 -11.89 -7.59 -5.06
CA GLU A 8 -11.07 -8.59 -5.75
C GLU A 8 -9.94 -7.87 -6.51
N ASP A 9 -8.82 -7.63 -5.84
CA ASP A 9 -7.65 -6.95 -6.41
C ASP A 9 -6.80 -7.87 -7.30
N ASP A 10 -6.90 -9.19 -7.10
CA ASP A 10 -6.26 -10.25 -7.88
C ASP A 10 -6.54 -10.16 -9.39
N ILE A 11 -7.77 -9.83 -9.77
CA ILE A 11 -8.18 -9.67 -11.17
C ILE A 11 -7.28 -8.68 -11.92
N CYS A 12 -6.84 -7.61 -11.25
CA CYS A 12 -6.04 -6.57 -11.87
C CYS A 12 -4.58 -6.99 -12.06
N TRP A 13 -4.08 -7.93 -11.26
CA TRP A 13 -2.70 -8.41 -11.33
C TRP A 13 -2.56 -9.65 -12.22
N MET A 14 -3.52 -10.57 -12.14
CA MET A 14 -3.51 -11.84 -12.86
C MET A 14 -3.50 -11.64 -14.39
N ARG A 15 -4.24 -10.65 -14.90
CA ARG A 15 -4.30 -10.36 -16.35
C ARG A 15 -2.93 -10.08 -16.96
N ASN A 16 -2.04 -9.47 -16.19
CA ASN A 16 -0.71 -9.07 -16.64
C ASN A 16 0.38 -10.07 -16.20
N SER A 17 0.03 -11.14 -15.46
CA SER A 17 0.98 -12.14 -14.95
C SER A 17 2.22 -11.52 -14.31
N ILE A 18 2.02 -10.47 -13.51
CA ILE A 18 3.12 -9.69 -12.92
C ILE A 18 3.91 -10.58 -11.97
N SER A 19 5.23 -10.66 -12.17
CA SER A 19 6.13 -11.34 -11.23
C SER A 19 6.35 -10.47 -10.00
N PRO A 20 6.45 -11.05 -8.78
CA PRO A 20 6.79 -10.31 -7.57
C PRO A 20 8.14 -9.57 -7.67
N LEU A 21 9.05 -10.04 -8.55
CA LEU A 21 10.32 -9.36 -8.82
C LEU A 21 10.16 -7.97 -9.43
N PHE A 22 9.01 -7.65 -10.03
CA PHE A 22 8.68 -6.31 -10.52
C PHE A 22 8.86 -5.22 -9.44
N PHE A 23 8.58 -5.60 -8.20
CA PHE A 23 8.62 -4.73 -7.03
C PHE A 23 9.95 -4.75 -6.28
N ARG A 24 10.97 -5.50 -6.74
CA ARG A 24 12.23 -5.68 -6.00
C ARG A 24 12.92 -4.38 -5.61
N ASP A 25 12.79 -3.34 -6.43
CA ASP A 25 13.42 -2.03 -6.19
C ASP A 25 12.88 -1.31 -4.95
N ILE A 26 11.75 -1.77 -4.39
CA ILE A 26 11.19 -1.27 -3.13
C ILE A 26 12.17 -1.40 -1.97
N ILE A 27 13.13 -2.34 -2.05
CA ILE A 27 14.19 -2.54 -1.05
C ILE A 27 15.06 -1.27 -0.84
N ASN A 28 15.12 -0.39 -1.85
CA ASN A 28 15.86 0.87 -1.78
C ASN A 28 15.11 1.96 -0.99
N ILE A 29 13.85 1.70 -0.65
CA ILE A 29 12.95 2.60 0.06
C ILE A 29 12.69 2.06 1.47
N ILE A 30 12.38 0.76 1.56
CA ILE A 30 12.05 0.06 2.79
C ILE A 30 12.82 -1.26 2.81
N SER A 31 13.55 -1.55 3.89
CA SER A 31 14.31 -2.79 4.04
C SER A 31 13.43 -4.03 4.01
N GLU A 32 13.98 -5.19 3.68
CA GLU A 32 13.25 -6.46 3.79
C GLU A 32 12.72 -6.69 5.21
N GLY A 33 11.46 -7.11 5.28
CA GLY A 33 10.78 -7.51 6.50
C GLY A 33 10.78 -9.03 6.68
N LYS A 34 10.21 -9.49 7.79
CA LYS A 34 10.06 -10.92 8.04
C LYS A 34 8.70 -11.41 7.50
N PRO A 35 8.66 -12.25 6.46
CA PRO A 35 7.40 -12.81 5.99
C PRO A 35 6.88 -13.87 6.96
N TRP A 36 5.56 -14.01 7.03
CA TRP A 36 4.86 -15.01 7.83
C TRP A 36 4.29 -16.17 6.99
N SER A 37 4.39 -16.06 5.66
CA SER A 37 4.00 -17.10 4.70
C SER A 37 5.01 -17.18 3.56
N LYS A 38 5.18 -18.35 2.96
CA LYS A 38 6.06 -18.55 1.78
C LYS A 38 5.58 -17.82 0.53
N ASN A 39 4.29 -17.50 0.49
CA ASN A 39 3.64 -16.82 -0.63
C ASN A 39 3.64 -15.29 -0.47
N LEU A 40 4.14 -14.79 0.65
CA LEU A 40 4.11 -13.38 1.00
C LEU A 40 5.54 -12.84 1.05
N LEU A 41 5.81 -11.80 0.26
CA LEU A 41 7.00 -10.96 0.45
C LEU A 41 6.61 -9.75 1.27
N VAL A 42 7.45 -9.39 2.23
CA VAL A 42 7.23 -8.27 3.14
C VAL A 42 8.49 -7.41 3.12
N TYR A 43 8.31 -6.11 2.93
CA TYR A 43 9.33 -5.09 3.16
C TYR A 43 8.85 -4.19 4.29
N GLY A 44 9.70 -3.94 5.28
CA GLY A 44 9.40 -3.10 6.43
C GLY A 44 8.93 -3.89 7.64
N ASP A 45 8.19 -3.22 8.51
CA ASP A 45 7.74 -3.76 9.79
C ASP A 45 6.21 -3.84 9.82
N LEU A 46 5.67 -4.98 10.26
CA LEU A 46 4.22 -5.18 10.33
C LEU A 46 3.53 -4.23 11.32
N GLY A 47 4.27 -3.65 12.26
CA GLY A 47 3.83 -2.60 13.15
C GLY A 47 4.01 -1.18 12.60
N SER A 48 4.69 -0.94 11.48
CA SER A 48 4.90 0.43 10.95
C SER A 48 4.75 0.45 9.42
N ASN A 49 5.61 1.19 8.72
CA ASN A 49 5.72 1.21 7.26
C ASN A 49 5.97 -0.20 6.73
N CYS A 50 5.09 -0.69 5.85
CA CYS A 50 5.13 -2.05 5.37
C CYS A 50 4.58 -2.17 3.95
N PHE A 51 5.32 -2.85 3.08
CA PHE A 51 4.93 -3.18 1.71
C PHE A 51 4.80 -4.70 1.59
N GLU A 52 3.62 -5.19 1.26
CA GLU A 52 3.32 -6.61 1.19
C GLU A 52 2.95 -7.01 -0.24
N ILE A 53 3.47 -8.15 -0.68
CA ILE A 53 3.18 -8.72 -1.99
C ILE A 53 2.76 -10.16 -1.79
N LEU A 54 1.49 -10.45 -2.04
CA LEU A 54 0.99 -11.81 -2.09
C LEU A 54 1.18 -12.35 -3.51
N SER A 55 1.81 -13.52 -3.63
CA SER A 55 1.99 -14.18 -4.91
C SER A 55 1.70 -15.68 -4.83
N ILE A 56 1.10 -16.23 -5.88
CA ILE A 56 0.84 -17.65 -6.04
C ILE A 56 1.47 -18.06 -7.37
N ASN A 57 2.27 -19.14 -7.36
CA ASN A 57 2.99 -19.62 -8.54
C ASN A 57 3.81 -18.53 -9.26
N ASN A 58 4.46 -17.65 -8.48
CA ASN A 58 5.26 -16.51 -8.98
C ASN A 58 4.44 -15.43 -9.74
N ILE A 59 3.12 -15.41 -9.56
CA ILE A 59 2.21 -14.39 -10.10
C ILE A 59 1.62 -13.62 -8.92
N VAL A 60 1.74 -12.29 -8.98
CA VAL A 60 1.18 -11.37 -7.99
C VAL A 60 -0.34 -11.51 -7.97
N GLN A 61 -0.88 -11.64 -6.76
CA GLN A 61 -2.31 -11.68 -6.47
C GLN A 61 -2.76 -10.41 -5.76
N SER A 62 -1.91 -9.84 -4.91
CA SER A 62 -2.24 -8.62 -4.20
C SER A 62 -0.96 -7.87 -3.85
N VAL A 63 -1.05 -6.54 -3.83
CA VAL A 63 0.00 -5.67 -3.33
C VAL A 63 -0.63 -4.59 -2.47
N SER A 64 -0.17 -4.53 -1.23
CA SER A 64 -0.60 -3.52 -0.29
C SER A 64 0.59 -2.74 0.23
N PHE A 65 0.38 -1.46 0.48
CA PHE A 65 1.36 -0.64 1.16
C PHE A 65 0.70 0.12 2.31
N ARG A 66 1.27 -0.04 3.51
CA ARG A 66 0.92 0.65 4.75
C ARG A 66 2.03 1.65 5.09
N ILE A 67 1.63 2.86 5.43
CA ILE A 67 2.52 3.94 5.88
C ILE A 67 2.15 4.34 7.30
N ASP A 68 3.14 4.51 8.16
CA ASP A 68 3.01 5.03 9.52
C ASP A 68 3.37 6.53 9.58
N PHE A 69 2.32 7.34 9.64
CA PHE A 69 2.35 8.82 9.67
C PHE A 69 2.76 9.41 11.03
N THR A 70 3.00 8.59 12.05
CA THR A 70 3.48 9.07 13.35
C THR A 70 5.00 9.31 13.35
N SER A 71 5.69 8.78 12.34
CA SER A 71 7.11 8.96 12.08
C SER A 71 7.34 10.08 11.05
N GLN A 72 8.56 10.66 10.97
CA GLN A 72 8.92 11.61 9.90
C GLN A 72 8.93 10.88 8.54
N ASP A 73 7.78 10.85 7.90
CA ASP A 73 7.39 9.91 6.85
C ASP A 73 7.36 10.54 5.45
N GLU A 74 7.58 11.85 5.34
CA GLU A 74 7.63 12.58 4.06
C GLU A 74 8.64 11.99 3.07
N ILE A 75 9.79 11.51 3.56
CA ILE A 75 10.82 10.89 2.70
C ILE A 75 10.32 9.57 2.13
N VAL A 76 9.66 8.74 2.95
CA VAL A 76 9.12 7.44 2.51
C VAL A 76 7.98 7.69 1.52
N LEU A 77 7.07 8.61 1.84
CA LEU A 77 5.96 8.96 0.97
C LEU A 77 6.44 9.51 -0.38
N SER A 78 7.45 10.37 -0.39
CA SER A 78 8.06 10.91 -1.60
C SER A 78 8.65 9.80 -2.48
N LYS A 79 9.47 8.92 -1.89
CA LYS A 79 10.10 7.80 -2.60
C LYS A 79 9.08 6.79 -3.14
N ILE A 80 8.01 6.52 -2.40
CA ILE A 80 6.94 5.63 -2.84
C ILE A 80 6.16 6.26 -4.00
N THR A 81 5.90 7.57 -3.93
CA THR A 81 5.25 8.30 -5.03
C THR A 81 6.09 8.21 -6.29
N GLU A 82 7.40 8.43 -6.19
CA GLU A 82 8.35 8.26 -7.30
C GLU A 82 8.35 6.83 -7.84
N PHE A 83 8.42 5.83 -6.97
CA PHE A 83 8.34 4.42 -7.35
C PHE A 83 7.07 4.11 -8.15
N CYS A 84 5.92 4.62 -7.72
CA CYS A 84 4.65 4.42 -8.42
C CYS A 84 4.69 5.04 -9.83
N ILE A 85 5.19 6.28 -9.95
CA ILE A 85 5.33 6.97 -11.24
C ILE A 85 6.23 6.16 -12.19
N LEU A 86 7.40 5.74 -11.72
CA LEU A 86 8.38 4.99 -12.54
C LEU A 86 7.86 3.63 -12.99
N LYS A 87 7.03 2.98 -12.17
CA LYS A 87 6.47 1.66 -12.44
C LYS A 87 5.12 1.71 -13.16
N GLY A 88 4.58 2.89 -13.45
CA GLY A 88 3.24 3.05 -14.04
C GLY A 88 2.12 2.53 -13.13
N LEU A 89 2.33 2.63 -11.82
CA LEU A 89 1.37 2.21 -10.81
C LEU A 89 0.46 3.36 -10.42
N ILE A 90 -0.80 3.06 -10.12
CA ILE A 90 -1.73 4.00 -9.48
C ILE A 90 -1.93 3.62 -8.01
N ILE A 91 -2.34 4.61 -7.20
CA ILE A 91 -2.68 4.46 -5.78
C ILE A 91 -4.20 4.60 -5.66
N LEU A 92 -4.85 3.65 -5.02
CA LEU A 92 -6.26 3.78 -4.61
C LEU A 92 -6.39 4.09 -3.12
N ASP A 93 -7.41 4.86 -2.76
CA ASP A 93 -7.86 5.02 -1.36
C ASP A 93 -8.75 3.85 -0.90
N GLU A 94 -9.21 3.87 0.36
CA GLU A 94 -10.11 2.86 0.93
C GLU A 94 -11.48 2.77 0.24
N SER A 95 -11.86 3.81 -0.50
CA SER A 95 -13.09 3.88 -1.30
C SER A 95 -12.84 3.55 -2.78
N LEU A 96 -11.65 3.05 -3.12
CA LEU A 96 -11.21 2.71 -4.47
C LEU A 96 -11.10 3.90 -5.43
N ASN A 97 -11.01 5.13 -4.92
CA ASN A 97 -10.76 6.29 -5.75
C ASN A 97 -9.28 6.38 -6.11
N ILE A 98 -8.99 6.74 -7.36
CA ILE A 98 -7.63 7.00 -7.81
C ILE A 98 -7.12 8.27 -7.15
N ILE A 99 -6.01 8.15 -6.40
CA ILE A 99 -5.31 9.28 -5.81
C ILE A 99 -4.27 9.79 -6.82
N PRO A 100 -4.28 11.08 -7.20
CA PRO A 100 -3.20 11.68 -7.96
C PRO A 100 -1.85 11.46 -7.27
N LEU A 101 -0.84 11.03 -8.04
CA LEU A 101 0.53 10.78 -7.54
C LEU A 101 1.28 12.09 -7.23
N ASN A 102 0.78 12.80 -6.24
CA ASN A 102 1.27 14.08 -5.77
C ASN A 102 1.31 14.04 -4.24
N ILE A 103 2.45 14.38 -3.65
CA ILE A 103 2.70 14.23 -2.21
C ILE A 103 1.64 14.97 -1.38
N GLU A 104 1.31 16.21 -1.72
CA GLU A 104 0.30 17.00 -1.00
C GLU A 104 -1.10 16.38 -1.10
N THR A 105 -1.43 15.84 -2.28
CA THR A 105 -2.73 15.18 -2.51
C THR A 105 -2.82 13.89 -1.71
N ILE A 106 -1.78 13.05 -1.78
CA ILE A 106 -1.73 11.80 -1.04
C ILE A 106 -1.81 12.12 0.45
N ARG A 107 -1.00 13.06 0.95
CA ARG A 107 -1.01 13.53 2.34
C ARG A 107 -2.39 14.03 2.77
N SER A 108 -3.05 14.82 1.93
CA SER A 108 -4.40 15.31 2.21
C SER A 108 -5.41 14.18 2.30
N VAL A 109 -5.34 13.18 1.41
CA VAL A 109 -6.21 12.00 1.48
C VAL A 109 -5.97 11.29 2.80
N ILE A 110 -4.71 11.00 3.15
CA ILE A 110 -4.33 10.37 4.40
C ILE A 110 -4.95 11.10 5.60
N LEU A 111 -4.71 12.41 5.73
CA LEU A 111 -5.22 13.22 6.85
C LEU A 111 -6.75 13.26 6.93
N ASN A 112 -7.45 12.99 5.83
CA ASN A 112 -8.90 13.01 5.75
C ASN A 112 -9.57 11.64 5.81
N VAL A 113 -8.81 10.54 5.76
CA VAL A 113 -9.33 9.18 5.88
C VAL A 113 -10.07 9.01 7.20
N LEU A 114 -11.17 8.25 7.19
CA LEU A 114 -12.06 8.06 8.34
C LEU A 114 -11.31 7.55 9.58
N GLN A 115 -10.20 6.85 9.38
CA GLN A 115 -9.34 6.32 10.44
C GLN A 115 -8.58 7.45 11.17
N VAL A 116 -8.07 8.47 10.47
CA VAL A 116 -7.50 9.69 11.09
C VAL A 116 -8.60 10.46 11.82
N ARG A 117 -9.80 10.56 11.25
CA ARG A 117 -10.93 11.24 11.89
C ARG A 117 -11.42 10.52 13.14
N LYS A 118 -11.52 9.19 13.10
CA LYS A 118 -11.82 8.36 14.28
C LYS A 118 -10.71 8.47 15.33
N TYR A 119 -9.45 8.55 14.92
CA TYR A 119 -8.30 8.78 15.81
C TYR A 119 -8.37 10.12 16.55
N ASN A 120 -8.64 11.23 15.83
CA ASN A 120 -8.80 12.55 16.44
C ASN A 120 -10.01 12.61 17.41
N LEU A 121 -10.98 11.69 17.28
CA LEU A 121 -12.10 11.51 18.20
C LEU A 121 -11.79 10.54 19.36
N SER A 122 -10.78 9.68 19.24
CA SER A 122 -10.45 8.62 20.20
C SER A 122 -9.24 8.90 21.10
N LEU A 123 -8.66 10.10 21.04
CA LEU A 123 -7.60 10.58 21.95
C LEU A 123 -7.98 10.57 23.45
N ASP A 124 -9.22 10.20 23.78
CA ASP A 124 -9.69 9.97 25.15
C ASP A 124 -9.40 8.55 25.71
N ASN A 125 -8.89 7.59 24.92
CA ASN A 125 -8.55 6.26 25.46
C ASN A 125 -7.28 5.66 24.83
N GLU A 126 -6.32 5.31 25.69
CA GLU A 126 -5.06 4.63 25.36
C GLU A 126 -5.31 3.32 24.59
N GLY A 127 -4.89 3.27 23.32
CA GLY A 127 -5.00 2.07 22.49
C GLY A 127 -4.40 2.25 21.10
N THR A 128 -3.13 1.82 20.95
CA THR A 128 -2.41 1.43 19.73
C THR A 128 -2.43 2.39 18.51
N ASN A 129 -1.28 3.03 18.29
CA ASN A 129 -1.02 4.19 17.43
C ASN A 129 -0.70 3.86 15.95
N TRP A 130 -1.65 3.49 15.09
CA TRP A 130 -1.34 3.30 13.66
C TRP A 130 -2.36 3.96 12.74
N LEU A 131 -1.93 4.94 11.95
CA LEU A 131 -2.67 5.39 10.77
C LEU A 131 -2.34 4.41 9.66
N VAL A 132 -3.33 3.63 9.19
CA VAL A 132 -3.12 2.57 8.21
C VAL A 132 -3.78 2.96 6.90
N LEU A 133 -3.03 3.61 6.00
CA LEU A 133 -3.48 3.68 4.62
C LEU A 133 -3.21 2.31 3.98
N LEU A 134 -4.24 1.57 3.58
CA LEU A 134 -4.09 0.44 2.68
C LEU A 134 -4.03 1.00 1.27
N VAL A 135 -2.83 1.22 0.74
CA VAL A 135 -2.66 1.57 -0.67
C VAL A 135 -2.68 0.28 -1.47
N ILE A 136 -3.72 0.12 -2.28
CA ILE A 136 -3.73 -0.92 -3.30
C ILE A 136 -3.08 -0.32 -4.55
N LEU A 137 -1.94 -0.89 -4.92
CA LEU A 137 -1.24 -0.49 -6.14
C LEU A 137 -1.90 -1.17 -7.34
N PHE A 138 -1.88 -0.54 -8.50
CA PHE A 138 -2.34 -1.20 -9.73
C PHE A 138 -1.47 -0.84 -10.91
N ASN A 139 -1.05 -1.85 -11.68
CA ASN A 139 -0.39 -1.64 -12.96
C ASN A 139 -1.44 -1.40 -14.03
N LEU A 140 -1.43 -0.21 -14.64
CA LEU A 140 -2.40 0.14 -15.68
C LEU A 140 -2.20 -0.60 -17.00
N GLY A 141 -1.09 -1.33 -17.19
CA GLY A 141 -0.81 -2.07 -18.41
C GLY A 141 -1.18 -1.24 -19.63
N LEU A 142 -0.42 -0.16 -19.91
CA LEU A 142 -0.60 0.58 -21.15
C LEU A 142 -0.59 -0.44 -22.29
N GLN A 143 -1.71 -0.46 -23.02
CA GLN A 143 -2.05 -1.33 -24.14
C GLN A 143 -0.90 -1.49 -25.15
#